data_AF-A0A3B0J4Q5-F1
#
_entry.id   AF-A0A3B0J4Q5-F1
#
_cell.length_a   1.000
_cell.length_b   1.000
_cell.length_c   1.000
_cell.angle_alpha   90.00
_cell.angle_beta   90.00
_cell.angle_gamma   90.00
#
_symmetry.space_group_name_H-M   'P 1'
#
loop_
_entity.id
_entity.type
_entity.pdbx_description
1 polymer ?
#
loop_
_entity_poly.entity_id
_entity_poly.type
_entity_poly.pdbx_seq_one_letter_code
_entity_poly.pdbx_strand_id
1 'polypeptide(L)'
;MAQTNVDMGGHMQVPPQEGGGRFAFDLNSLPKLQSLPSPLELIQLVRSSMRPWTVFFNVQNFKTAVSMQRLTGRLKRNLSYFQSNYIFVFVVLMIYCLITSPLILFVLGGAALLCHRLRARNTNITVMGNQLTPRQQIIAVNLGATPLLFLVGAGAVLFWTLGASCFVIASHAIFYNIDAIVTEENEGFLAEVV
;
A
#
# COMPACT_ATOMS: atom_id res chain seq x y z
N MET A 1 64.91 59.07 -5.89
CA MET A 1 64.41 57.99 -6.77
C MET A 1 62.92 57.84 -6.49
N ALA A 2 62.09 57.98 -7.52
CA ALA A 2 60.64 58.10 -7.41
C ALA A 2 59.99 56.82 -6.88
N GLN A 3 59.14 56.95 -5.85
CA GLN A 3 58.27 55.87 -5.39
C GLN A 3 57.04 55.84 -6.30
N THR A 4 56.94 54.83 -7.15
CA THR A 4 55.76 54.58 -7.98
C THR A 4 54.70 53.89 -7.12
N ASN A 5 53.63 54.63 -6.81
CA ASN A 5 52.44 54.11 -6.15
C ASN A 5 51.70 53.21 -7.15
N VAL A 6 51.77 51.88 -6.94
CA VAL A 6 51.02 50.91 -7.74
C VAL A 6 49.67 50.72 -7.07
N ASP A 7 48.65 51.32 -7.69
CA ASP A 7 47.26 51.22 -7.29
C ASP A 7 46.73 49.80 -7.60
N MET A 8 46.70 48.93 -6.59
CA MET A 8 46.08 47.59 -6.66
C MET A 8 44.58 47.68 -6.35
N GLY A 9 43.85 48.45 -7.15
CA GLY A 9 42.39 48.54 -7.12
C GLY A 9 41.73 47.36 -7.84
N GLY A 10 41.81 46.15 -7.26
CA GLY A 10 41.02 45.02 -7.74
C GLY A 10 39.53 45.26 -7.49
N HIS A 11 38.75 45.51 -8.55
CA HIS A 11 37.29 45.51 -8.50
C HIS A 11 36.77 44.10 -8.26
N MET A 12 36.87 43.66 -7.00
CA MET A 12 36.30 42.40 -6.56
C MET A 12 34.80 42.61 -6.38
N GLN A 13 34.05 42.37 -7.46
CA GLN A 13 32.60 42.31 -7.43
C GLN A 13 32.19 41.19 -6.45
N VAL A 14 31.79 41.60 -5.25
CA VAL A 14 31.29 40.68 -4.21
C VAL A 14 29.96 40.12 -4.70
N PRO A 15 29.82 38.78 -4.87
CA PRO A 15 28.52 38.20 -5.15
C PRO A 15 27.58 38.44 -3.95
N PRO A 16 26.26 38.55 -4.15
CA PRO A 16 25.34 38.76 -3.05
C PRO A 16 25.47 37.61 -2.06
N GLN A 17 25.68 37.97 -0.78
CA GLN A 17 25.67 37.03 0.34
C GLN A 17 24.28 36.40 0.46
N GLU A 18 24.13 35.16 -0.02
CA GLU A 18 23.06 34.27 0.42
C GLU A 18 23.35 33.82 1.86
N GLY A 19 22.92 34.63 2.81
CA GLY A 19 22.73 34.20 4.19
C GLY A 19 21.47 33.37 4.29
N GLY A 20 21.61 32.11 4.73
CA GLY A 20 20.51 31.38 5.37
C GLY A 20 20.22 29.99 4.80
N GLY A 21 20.71 28.96 5.49
CA GLY A 21 20.03 27.67 5.64
C GLY A 21 19.65 26.89 4.37
N ARG A 22 20.62 26.20 3.76
CA ARG A 22 20.39 25.21 2.68
C ARG A 22 19.76 23.91 3.19
N PHE A 23 18.59 24.01 3.83
CA PHE A 23 17.56 22.95 3.95
C PHE A 23 16.19 23.62 4.14
N ALA A 24 15.89 24.65 3.36
CA ALA A 24 14.51 25.12 3.22
C ALA A 24 13.77 24.11 2.33
N PHE A 25 13.07 23.17 2.97
CA PHE A 25 12.03 22.39 2.29
C PHE A 25 10.96 23.40 1.84
N ASP A 26 10.96 23.75 0.56
CA ASP A 26 9.98 24.69 0.00
C ASP A 26 8.59 24.02 -0.05
N LEU A 27 7.90 24.04 1.08
CA LEU A 27 6.54 23.52 1.26
C LEU A 27 5.49 24.23 0.38
N ASN A 28 5.84 25.37 -0.23
CA ASN A 28 4.97 26.07 -1.17
C ASN A 28 5.06 25.51 -2.60
N SER A 29 6.10 24.73 -2.89
CA SER A 29 6.25 24.00 -4.16
C SER A 29 5.58 22.62 -4.15
N LEU A 30 5.06 22.18 -3.00
CA LEU A 30 4.29 20.94 -2.93
C LEU A 30 2.99 21.14 -3.71
N PRO A 31 2.69 20.30 -4.72
CA PRO A 31 1.43 20.39 -5.44
C PRO A 31 0.30 20.31 -4.42
N LYS A 32 -0.58 21.31 -4.47
CA LYS A 32 -1.75 21.46 -3.61
C LYS A 32 -2.42 20.11 -3.36
N LEU A 33 -2.28 19.58 -2.14
CA LEU A 33 -3.07 18.45 -1.61
C LEU A 33 -4.57 18.80 -1.46
N GLN A 34 -5.05 19.88 -2.08
CA GLN A 34 -6.41 20.41 -1.96
C GLN A 34 -7.42 19.68 -2.86
N SER A 35 -6.97 18.88 -3.82
CA SER A 35 -7.84 18.06 -4.67
C SER A 35 -7.67 16.58 -4.36
N LEU A 36 -7.74 16.20 -3.09
CA LEU A 36 -8.00 14.80 -2.77
C LEU A 36 -9.43 14.51 -3.29
N PRO A 37 -9.59 13.57 -4.25
CA PRO A 37 -10.92 13.20 -4.72
C PRO A 37 -11.77 12.81 -3.51
N SER A 38 -13.03 13.22 -3.54
CA SER A 38 -13.98 12.92 -2.47
C SER A 38 -13.99 11.41 -2.21
N PRO A 39 -14.28 10.94 -0.98
CA PRO A 39 -14.33 9.50 -0.69
C PRO A 39 -15.23 8.73 -1.65
N LEU A 40 -16.28 9.37 -2.17
CA LEU A 40 -17.16 8.78 -3.18
C LEU A 40 -16.51 8.70 -4.56
N GLU A 41 -15.77 9.72 -4.99
CA GLU A 41 -14.98 9.66 -6.22
C GLU A 41 -13.84 8.65 -6.11
N LEU A 42 -13.21 8.50 -4.94
CA LEU A 42 -12.24 7.42 -4.68
C LEU A 42 -12.89 6.04 -4.78
N ILE A 43 -14.08 5.87 -4.20
CA ILE A 43 -14.84 4.63 -4.31
C ILE A 43 -15.26 4.38 -5.76
N GLN A 44 -15.64 5.42 -6.51
CA GLN A 44 -15.98 5.30 -7.93
C GLN A 44 -14.76 4.98 -8.79
N LEU A 45 -13.60 5.57 -8.51
CA LEU A 45 -12.32 5.28 -9.16
C LEU A 45 -11.91 3.84 -8.88
N VAL A 46 -11.94 3.41 -7.61
CA VAL A 46 -11.67 2.03 -7.21
C VAL A 46 -12.66 1.06 -7.86
N ARG A 47 -13.95 1.40 -7.91
CA ARG A 47 -15.00 0.61 -8.58
C ARG A 47 -14.81 0.54 -10.09
N SER A 48 -14.36 1.62 -10.73
CA SER A 48 -14.07 1.66 -12.17
C SER A 48 -12.80 0.88 -12.55
N SER A 49 -11.83 0.80 -11.63
CA SER A 49 -10.65 -0.05 -11.77
C SER A 49 -10.91 -1.52 -11.45
N MET A 50 -12.00 -1.84 -10.75
CA MET A 50 -12.43 -3.21 -10.50
C MET A 50 -13.22 -3.74 -11.72
N ARG A 51 -12.75 -4.86 -12.27
CA ARG A 51 -13.50 -5.57 -13.32
C ARG A 51 -14.84 -6.03 -12.74
N PRO A 52 -15.94 -5.94 -13.51
CA PRO A 52 -17.29 -6.23 -13.02
C PRO A 52 -17.37 -7.61 -12.35
N TRP A 53 -17.86 -7.63 -11.11
CA TRP A 53 -18.00 -8.84 -10.29
C TRP A 53 -18.89 -9.91 -10.92
N THR A 54 -19.82 -9.51 -11.78
CA THR A 54 -20.67 -10.41 -12.57
C THR A 54 -19.85 -11.30 -13.50
N VAL A 55 -18.76 -10.78 -14.05
CA VAL A 55 -17.83 -11.54 -14.89
C VAL A 55 -16.99 -12.46 -14.01
N PHE A 56 -16.48 -11.95 -12.89
CA PHE A 56 -15.67 -12.73 -11.94
C PHE A 56 -16.42 -13.97 -11.41
N PHE A 57 -17.69 -13.83 -11.00
CA PHE A 57 -18.48 -14.96 -10.48
C PHE A 57 -19.24 -15.76 -11.55
N ASN A 58 -18.94 -15.57 -12.85
CA ASN A 58 -19.62 -16.33 -13.89
C ASN A 58 -19.17 -17.81 -13.89
N VAL A 59 -19.90 -18.63 -13.14
CA VAL A 59 -19.67 -20.08 -13.01
C VAL A 59 -19.77 -20.86 -14.32
N GLN A 60 -20.40 -20.28 -15.37
CA GLN A 60 -20.51 -20.93 -16.68
C GLN A 60 -19.17 -20.97 -17.43
N ASN A 61 -18.21 -20.11 -17.05
CA ASN A 61 -16.88 -20.05 -17.64
C ASN A 61 -15.88 -21.00 -16.98
N PHE A 62 -16.28 -21.79 -15.98
CA PHE A 62 -15.39 -22.75 -15.33
C PHE A 62 -15.22 -23.98 -16.23
N LYS A 63 -14.01 -24.19 -16.75
CA LYS A 63 -13.66 -25.34 -17.58
C LYS A 63 -12.29 -25.86 -17.21
N THR A 64 -12.16 -27.18 -17.07
CA THR A 64 -10.87 -27.84 -16.83
C THR A 64 -10.00 -27.75 -18.09
N ALA A 65 -8.70 -27.49 -17.93
CA ALA A 65 -7.78 -27.46 -19.06
C ALA A 65 -7.26 -28.88 -19.35
N VAL A 66 -7.16 -29.22 -20.64
CA VAL A 66 -6.71 -30.54 -21.11
C VAL A 66 -5.19 -30.73 -20.93
N SER A 67 -4.40 -29.65 -20.76
CA SER A 67 -2.94 -29.73 -20.60
C SER A 67 -2.37 -28.73 -19.58
N MET A 68 -1.25 -29.12 -18.94
CA MET A 68 -0.56 -28.33 -17.91
C MET A 68 -0.01 -26.99 -18.43
N GLN A 69 0.43 -26.96 -19.68
CA GLN A 69 0.94 -25.75 -20.34
C GLN A 69 -0.18 -24.73 -20.56
N ARG A 70 -1.36 -25.18 -20.99
CA ARG A 70 -2.54 -24.30 -21.13
C ARG A 70 -3.04 -23.81 -19.77
N LEU A 71 -2.99 -24.65 -18.75
CA LEU A 71 -3.27 -24.30 -17.36
C LEU A 71 -2.41 -23.14 -16.85
N THR A 72 -1.10 -23.21 -17.07
CA THR A 72 -0.16 -22.16 -16.64
C THR A 72 -0.37 -20.86 -17.41
N GLY A 73 -0.69 -20.94 -18.70
CA GLY A 73 -1.06 -19.79 -19.52
C GLY A 73 -2.34 -19.09 -19.03
N ARG A 74 -3.38 -19.88 -18.72
CA ARG A 74 -4.63 -19.38 -18.13
C ARG A 74 -4.41 -18.72 -16.78
N LEU A 75 -3.65 -19.37 -15.90
CA LEU A 75 -3.30 -18.81 -14.58
C LEU A 75 -2.68 -17.42 -14.70
N LYS A 76 -1.64 -17.26 -15.53
CA LYS A 76 -0.96 -15.96 -15.72
C LYS A 76 -1.92 -14.90 -16.26
N ARG A 77 -2.72 -15.25 -17.27
CA ARG A 77 -3.65 -14.32 -17.92
C ARG A 77 -4.80 -13.92 -16.99
N ASN A 78 -5.37 -14.87 -16.26
CA ASN A 78 -6.39 -14.63 -15.24
C ASN A 78 -5.86 -13.77 -14.09
N LEU A 79 -4.64 -14.04 -13.61
CA LEU A 79 -4.02 -13.27 -12.53
C LEU A 79 -3.81 -11.80 -12.91
N SER A 80 -3.42 -11.55 -14.17
CA SER A 80 -3.30 -10.19 -14.70
C SER A 80 -4.65 -9.54 -14.96
N TYR A 81 -5.66 -10.30 -15.42
CA TYR A 81 -6.97 -9.76 -15.78
C TYR A 81 -7.83 -9.41 -14.56
N PHE A 82 -7.81 -10.24 -13.51
CA PHE A 82 -8.59 -10.06 -12.27
C PHE A 82 -7.77 -9.62 -11.06
N GLN A 83 -6.57 -9.03 -11.26
CA GLN A 83 -5.66 -8.64 -10.19
C GLN A 83 -6.35 -7.86 -9.06
N SER A 84 -7.10 -6.81 -9.40
CA SER A 84 -7.82 -5.97 -8.42
C SER A 84 -8.86 -6.76 -7.62
N ASN A 85 -9.59 -7.69 -8.27
CA ASN A 85 -10.60 -8.52 -7.61
C ASN A 85 -9.94 -9.52 -6.64
N TYR A 86 -8.80 -10.11 -7.01
CA TYR A 86 -8.05 -11.00 -6.12
C TYR A 86 -7.46 -10.27 -4.91
N ILE A 87 -6.93 -9.04 -5.09
CA ILE A 87 -6.46 -8.21 -3.97
C ILE A 87 -7.62 -7.90 -3.04
N PHE A 88 -8.80 -7.56 -3.57
CA PHE A 88 -9.98 -7.31 -2.75
C PHE A 88 -10.41 -8.55 -1.96
N VAL A 89 -10.49 -9.72 -2.60
CA VAL A 89 -10.82 -11.00 -1.92
C VAL A 89 -9.79 -11.31 -0.83
N PHE A 90 -8.51 -11.10 -1.09
CA PHE A 90 -7.44 -11.26 -0.11
C PHE A 90 -7.63 -10.35 1.11
N VAL A 91 -7.92 -9.06 0.89
CA VAL A 91 -8.15 -8.07 1.97
C VAL A 91 -9.39 -8.44 2.79
N VAL A 92 -10.49 -8.84 2.14
CA VAL A 92 -11.71 -9.26 2.82
C VAL A 92 -11.46 -10.50 3.67
N LEU A 93 -10.76 -11.51 3.14
CA LEU A 93 -10.39 -12.71 3.89
C LEU A 93 -9.47 -12.38 5.07
N MET A 94 -8.50 -11.47 4.88
CA MET A 94 -7.64 -11.01 5.97
C MET A 94 -8.40 -10.32 7.09
N ILE A 95 -9.32 -9.40 6.75
CA ILE A 95 -10.15 -8.71 7.73
C ILE A 95 -11.06 -9.72 8.46
N TYR A 96 -11.67 -10.65 7.72
CA TYR A 96 -12.51 -11.70 8.30
C TYR A 96 -11.74 -12.57 9.30
N CYS A 97 -10.54 -13.03 8.95
CA CYS A 97 -9.69 -13.82 9.84
C CYS A 97 -9.22 -13.02 11.07
N LEU A 98 -8.93 -11.73 10.90
CA LEU A 98 -8.58 -10.85 12.01
C LEU A 98 -9.77 -10.67 12.97
N ILE A 99 -10.97 -10.42 12.45
CA ILE A 99 -12.19 -10.24 13.27
C ILE A 99 -12.57 -11.52 14.03
N THR A 100 -12.42 -12.67 13.39
CA THR A 100 -12.72 -13.98 13.99
C THR A 100 -11.73 -14.37 15.10
N SER A 101 -10.60 -13.64 15.21
CA SER A 101 -9.55 -13.89 16.20
C SER A 101 -9.59 -12.84 17.34
N PRO A 102 -10.45 -13.01 18.36
CA PRO A 102 -10.68 -11.98 19.39
C PRO A 102 -9.42 -11.62 20.18
N LEU A 103 -8.50 -12.57 20.39
CA LEU A 103 -7.26 -12.34 21.13
C LEU A 103 -6.29 -11.42 20.37
N ILE A 104 -6.14 -11.62 19.05
CA ILE A 104 -5.28 -10.77 18.21
C ILE A 104 -5.87 -9.36 18.16
N LEU A 105 -7.19 -9.24 18.02
CA LEU A 105 -7.87 -7.94 18.07
C LEU A 105 -7.68 -7.24 19.41
N PHE A 106 -7.72 -7.95 20.53
CA PHE A 106 -7.51 -7.34 21.84
C PHE A 106 -6.10 -6.77 21.98
N VAL A 107 -5.07 -7.51 21.56
CA VAL A 107 -3.68 -7.05 21.61
C VAL A 107 -3.45 -5.90 20.64
N LEU A 108 -3.94 -6.02 19.40
CA LEU A 108 -3.78 -5.00 18.36
C LEU A 108 -4.55 -3.72 18.73
N GLY A 109 -5.79 -3.86 19.20
CA GLY A 109 -6.64 -2.77 19.66
C GLY A 109 -6.08 -2.09 20.90
N GLY A 110 -5.57 -2.86 21.88
CA GLY A 110 -4.88 -2.34 23.06
C GLY A 110 -3.62 -1.56 22.70
N ALA A 111 -2.78 -2.10 21.82
CA ALA A 111 -1.59 -1.41 21.32
C ALA A 111 -1.95 -0.14 20.54
N ALA A 112 -2.97 -0.19 19.68
CA ALA A 112 -3.45 0.96 18.93
C ALA A 112 -4.02 2.06 19.83
N LEU A 113 -4.82 1.70 20.84
CA LEU A 113 -5.36 2.62 21.84
C LEU A 113 -4.24 3.27 22.66
N LEU A 114 -3.25 2.49 23.08
CA LEU A 114 -2.09 3.00 23.83
C LEU A 114 -1.28 3.97 22.97
N CYS A 115 -0.98 3.59 21.72
CA CYS A 115 -0.31 4.47 20.75
C CYS A 115 -1.11 5.76 20.50
N HIS A 116 -2.42 5.67 20.34
CA HIS A 116 -3.30 6.83 20.16
C HIS A 116 -3.27 7.75 21.38
N ARG A 117 -3.37 7.18 22.60
CA ARG A 117 -3.26 7.93 23.86
C ARG A 117 -1.91 8.62 24.01
N LEU A 118 -0.81 7.93 23.69
CA LEU A 118 0.55 8.49 23.73
C LEU A 118 0.70 9.63 22.73
N ARG A 119 0.18 9.46 21.52
CA ARG A 119 0.20 10.49 20.48
C ARG A 119 -0.65 11.71 20.83
N ALA A 120 -1.80 11.49 21.47
CA ALA A 120 -2.68 12.56 21.93
C ALA A 120 -2.08 13.36 23.11
N ARG A 121 -1.35 12.70 24.02
CA ARG A 121 -0.67 13.40 25.11
C ARG A 121 0.52 14.21 24.62
N ASN A 122 1.27 13.70 23.65
CA ASN A 122 2.45 14.36 23.07
C ASN A 122 3.46 14.88 24.12
N THR A 123 3.53 14.21 25.28
CA THR A 123 4.41 14.59 26.39
C THR A 123 5.65 13.70 26.41
N ASN A 124 6.79 14.29 26.74
CA ASN A 124 8.00 13.52 27.06
C ASN A 124 7.78 12.79 28.39
N ILE A 125 7.89 11.46 28.38
CA ILE A 125 7.80 10.65 29.59
C ILE A 125 9.21 10.33 30.01
N THR A 126 9.56 10.65 31.25
CA THR A 126 10.86 10.31 31.81
C THR A 126 10.79 8.91 32.38
N VAL A 127 11.52 7.96 31.79
CA VAL A 127 11.63 6.59 32.31
C VAL A 127 13.09 6.38 32.70
N MET A 128 13.32 5.99 33.96
CA MET A 128 14.65 5.69 34.50
C MET A 128 15.67 6.83 34.31
N GLY A 129 15.22 8.09 34.44
CA GLY A 129 16.08 9.28 34.26
C GLY A 129 16.29 9.75 32.82
N ASN A 130 15.85 8.98 31.82
CA ASN A 130 15.96 9.34 30.40
C ASN A 130 14.62 9.87 29.86
N GLN A 131 14.64 10.99 29.15
CA GLN A 131 13.44 11.56 28.51
C GLN A 131 13.13 10.81 27.20
N LEU A 132 12.02 10.09 27.16
CA LEU A 132 11.53 9.42 25.95
C LEU A 132 10.66 10.36 25.15
N THR A 133 11.07 10.60 23.91
CA THR A 133 10.29 11.37 22.93
C THR A 133 9.02 10.59 22.55
N PRO A 134 7.88 11.23 22.22
CA PRO A 134 6.64 10.55 21.82
C PRO A 134 6.82 9.51 20.70
N ARG A 135 7.74 9.74 19.75
CA ARG A 135 8.08 8.74 18.71
C ARG A 135 8.71 7.48 19.30
N GLN A 136 9.63 7.63 20.26
CA GLN A 136 10.30 6.50 20.91
C GLN A 136 9.31 5.69 21.76
N GLN A 137 8.34 6.35 22.39
CA GLN A 137 7.28 5.68 23.15
C GLN A 137 6.41 4.79 22.26
N ILE A 138 6.00 5.29 21.08
CA ILE A 138 5.22 4.51 20.10
C ILE A 138 6.04 3.31 19.59
N ILE A 139 7.33 3.51 19.30
CA ILE A 139 8.22 2.41 18.90
C ILE A 139 8.32 1.37 20.02
N ALA A 140 8.50 1.79 21.28
CA ALA A 140 8.58 0.88 22.42
C ALA A 140 7.29 0.06 22.61
N VAL A 141 6.12 0.69 22.47
CA VAL A 141 4.83 -0.02 22.53
C VAL A 141 4.70 -1.04 21.42
N ASN A 142 5.02 -0.68 20.18
CA ASN A 142 4.96 -1.62 19.05
C ASN A 142 5.97 -2.76 19.21
N LEU A 143 7.18 -2.47 19.71
CA LEU A 143 8.20 -3.46 19.96
C LEU A 143 7.79 -4.44 21.07
N GLY A 144 7.08 -3.97 22.11
CA GLY A 144 6.50 -4.83 23.14
C GLY A 144 5.25 -5.61 22.68
N ALA A 145 4.43 -5.01 21.81
CA ALA A 145 3.25 -5.65 21.25
C ALA A 145 3.60 -6.77 20.25
N THR A 146 4.71 -6.63 19.52
CA THR A 146 5.15 -7.60 18.51
C THR A 146 5.35 -9.04 19.05
N PRO A 147 6.15 -9.28 20.12
CA PRO A 147 6.29 -10.62 20.69
C PRO A 147 4.98 -11.12 21.29
N LEU A 148 4.13 -10.24 21.84
CA LEU A 148 2.82 -10.62 22.35
C LEU A 148 1.89 -11.09 21.23
N LEU A 149 1.85 -10.39 20.09
CA LEU A 149 1.11 -10.81 18.89
C LEU A 149 1.61 -12.15 18.37
N PHE A 150 2.93 -12.38 18.38
CA PHE A 150 3.49 -13.66 18.01
C PHE A 150 3.05 -14.78 18.97
N LEU A 151 3.08 -14.53 20.28
CA LEU A 151 2.65 -15.49 21.31
C LEU A 151 1.18 -15.88 21.19
N VAL A 152 0.33 -14.91 20.83
CA VAL A 152 -1.11 -15.08 20.62
C VAL A 152 -1.42 -15.80 19.29
N GLY A 153 -0.40 -16.10 18.48
CA GLY A 153 -0.56 -16.87 17.25
C GLY A 153 -0.88 -16.02 16.02
N ALA A 154 -0.61 -14.71 16.04
CA ALA A 154 -0.83 -13.85 14.87
C ALA A 154 -0.06 -14.36 13.63
N GLY A 155 1.15 -14.91 13.82
CA GLY A 155 1.93 -15.51 12.74
C GLY A 155 1.22 -16.71 12.09
N ALA A 156 0.62 -17.59 12.90
CA ALA A 156 -0.11 -18.75 12.39
C ALA A 156 -1.36 -18.31 11.62
N VAL A 157 -2.11 -17.34 12.15
CA VAL A 157 -3.29 -16.78 11.46
C VAL A 157 -2.90 -16.16 10.13
N LEU A 158 -1.84 -15.36 10.09
CA LEU A 158 -1.35 -14.76 8.85
C LEU A 158 -0.91 -15.81 7.83
N PHE A 159 -0.16 -16.83 8.27
CA PHE A 159 0.29 -17.92 7.40
C PHE A 159 -0.88 -18.70 6.80
N TRP A 160 -1.83 -19.13 7.63
CA TRP A 160 -3.00 -19.88 7.17
C TRP A 160 -3.91 -19.06 6.27
N THR A 161 -4.12 -17.78 6.60
CA THR A 161 -4.98 -16.89 5.79
C THR A 161 -4.32 -16.58 4.45
N LEU A 162 -3.00 -16.37 4.42
CA LEU A 162 -2.24 -16.21 3.18
C LEU A 162 -2.27 -17.49 2.32
N GLY A 163 -2.12 -18.65 2.95
CA GLY A 163 -2.22 -19.94 2.26
C GLY A 163 -3.62 -20.19 1.67
N ALA A 164 -4.66 -19.97 2.47
CA ALA A 164 -6.05 -20.15 2.05
C ALA A 164 -6.44 -19.19 0.93
N SER A 165 -6.05 -17.92 1.03
CA SER A 165 -6.31 -16.93 -0.03
C SER A 165 -5.56 -17.27 -1.31
N CYS A 166 -4.28 -17.64 -1.24
CA CYS A 166 -3.52 -18.13 -2.39
C CYS A 166 -4.19 -19.34 -3.05
N PHE A 167 -4.65 -20.30 -2.25
CA PHE A 167 -5.35 -21.49 -2.74
C PHE A 167 -6.65 -21.14 -3.46
N VAL A 168 -7.49 -20.27 -2.88
CA VAL A 168 -8.75 -19.83 -3.48
C VAL A 168 -8.51 -19.05 -4.78
N ILE A 169 -7.55 -18.11 -4.77
CA ILE A 169 -7.19 -17.32 -5.94
C ILE A 169 -6.61 -18.21 -7.05
N ALA A 170 -5.69 -19.12 -6.71
CA ALA A 170 -5.09 -20.04 -7.67
C ALA A 170 -6.13 -20.98 -8.26
N SER A 171 -7.02 -21.54 -7.43
CA SER A 171 -8.13 -22.39 -7.91
C SER A 171 -9.00 -21.63 -8.89
N HIS A 172 -9.43 -20.42 -8.54
CA HIS A 172 -10.20 -19.57 -9.44
C HIS A 172 -9.45 -19.30 -10.75
N ALA A 173 -8.19 -18.85 -10.68
CA ALA A 173 -7.40 -18.51 -11.85
C ALA A 173 -7.03 -19.70 -12.74
N ILE A 174 -7.02 -20.92 -12.19
CA ILE A 174 -6.81 -22.17 -12.92
C ILE A 174 -8.07 -22.58 -13.68
N PHE A 175 -9.23 -22.57 -13.02
CA PHE A 175 -10.47 -23.09 -13.58
C PHE A 175 -11.24 -22.07 -14.42
N TYR A 176 -11.00 -20.77 -14.23
CA TYR A 176 -11.67 -19.72 -14.99
C TYR A 176 -11.15 -19.66 -16.42
N ASN A 177 -12.02 -19.86 -17.41
CA ASN A 177 -11.66 -19.86 -18.82
C ASN A 177 -11.71 -18.44 -19.43
N ILE A 178 -10.61 -17.70 -19.32
CA ILE A 178 -10.49 -16.35 -19.90
C ILE A 178 -10.48 -16.33 -21.43
N ASP A 179 -10.10 -17.44 -22.06
CA ASP A 179 -9.97 -17.51 -23.52
C ASP A 179 -11.31 -17.24 -24.21
N ALA A 180 -12.43 -17.67 -23.62
CA ALA A 180 -13.77 -17.44 -24.18
C ALA A 180 -14.15 -15.95 -24.21
N ILE A 181 -13.82 -15.21 -23.16
CA ILE A 181 -14.24 -13.80 -22.99
C ILE A 181 -13.38 -12.89 -23.85
N VAL A 182 -12.07 -13.15 -23.90
CA VAL A 182 -11.16 -12.36 -24.75
C VAL A 182 -11.49 -12.56 -26.23
N THR A 183 -11.93 -13.76 -26.63
CA THR A 183 -12.40 -14.00 -27.99
C THR A 183 -13.69 -13.24 -28.29
N GLU A 184 -14.70 -13.28 -27.41
CA GLU A 184 -15.95 -12.52 -27.58
C GLU A 184 -15.72 -11.01 -27.65
N GLU A 185 -14.85 -10.44 -26.79
CA GLU A 185 -14.49 -9.02 -26.83
C GLU A 185 -13.82 -8.65 -28.16
N ASN A 186 -12.93 -9.50 -28.66
CA ASN A 186 -12.21 -9.25 -29.91
C ASN A 186 -13.14 -9.37 -31.14
N GLU A 187 -14.04 -10.35 -31.16
CA GLU A 187 -15.04 -10.50 -32.22
C GLU A 187 -16.06 -9.36 -32.23
N GLY A 188 -16.50 -8.90 -31.05
CA GLY A 188 -17.38 -7.73 -30.92
C GLY A 188 -16.74 -6.45 -31.44
N PHE A 189 -15.46 -6.21 -31.12
CA PHE A 189 -14.72 -5.06 -31.65
C PHE A 189 -14.59 -5.10 -33.19
N LEU A 190 -14.31 -6.27 -33.76
CA LEU A 190 -14.23 -6.42 -35.22
C LEU A 190 -15.58 -6.20 -35.90
N ALA A 191 -16.69 -6.58 -35.26
CA ALA A 191 -18.03 -6.35 -35.79
C ALA A 191 -18.49 -4.88 -35.70
N GLU A 192 -17.93 -4.08 -34.78
CA GLU A 192 -18.20 -2.64 -34.69
C GLU A 192 -17.38 -1.82 -35.70
N VAL A 193 -16.18 -2.29 -36.05
CA VAL A 193 -15.23 -1.55 -36.91
C VAL A 193 -15.46 -1.82 -38.41
N VAL A 194 -16.20 -2.88 -38.78
CA VAL A 194 -16.54 -3.26 -40.17
C VAL A 194 -17.95 -2.80 -40.53
#